data_AF-A0A9E3TQC9-F1
#
_entry.id   AF-A0A9E3TQC9-F1
#
_cell.length_a   1.000
_cell.length_b   1.000
_cell.length_c   1.000
_cell.angle_alpha   90.00
_cell.angle_beta   90.00
_cell.angle_gamma   90.00
#
_symmetry.space_group_name_H-M   'P 1'
#
loop_
_entity.id
_entity.type
_entity.pdbx_description
1 polymer ?
#
loop_
_entity_poly.entity_id
_entity_poly.type
_entity_poly.pdbx_seq_one_letter_code
_entity_poly.pdbx_strand_id
1 'polypeptide(L)'
;MSVAILAEPVSGPLAAEHHRELALANERSKKIRKAASIAAFNGWMTGIFAVTSAPFAPFSIVGFLITVGLAFVAYNEFQGRKRLLQFDVSAPRLLGWNQVGFLGMIIVYCLWMIFTGLTGEGPFAAEIAAKPELAQVLDSVDGFDYIYKMIVVALYGTVIVLSVIFQGWNAYYYFGRRKLVEDYVRETPAWVIDVQRATAAS
;
A
#
# COMPACT_ATOMS: atom_id res chain seq x y z
N MET A 1 61.71 -10.12 -38.43
CA MET A 1 61.27 -9.63 -37.10
C MET A 1 59.83 -9.18 -37.25
N SER A 2 58.88 -9.97 -36.75
CA SER A 2 57.45 -9.68 -36.87
C SER A 2 57.06 -8.76 -35.72
N VAL A 3 56.65 -7.53 -36.03
CA VAL A 3 56.16 -6.59 -35.02
C VAL A 3 54.77 -7.07 -34.61
N ALA A 4 54.65 -7.59 -33.39
CA ALA A 4 53.36 -7.90 -32.80
C ALA A 4 52.59 -6.59 -32.61
N ILE A 5 51.57 -6.38 -33.45
CA ILE A 5 50.58 -5.33 -33.25
C ILE A 5 49.80 -5.73 -32.00
N LEU A 6 50.07 -5.06 -30.89
CA LEU A 6 49.24 -5.18 -29.68
C LEU A 6 47.86 -4.65 -30.06
N ALA A 7 46.85 -5.52 -30.05
CA ALA A 7 45.47 -5.09 -30.20
C ALA A 7 45.16 -4.04 -29.13
N GLU A 8 44.65 -2.88 -29.55
CA GLU A 8 44.19 -1.87 -28.60
C GLU A 8 43.17 -2.49 -27.66
N PRO A 9 43.22 -2.21 -26.34
CA PRO A 9 42.18 -2.66 -25.44
C PRO A 9 40.87 -2.08 -25.94
N VAL A 10 39.99 -2.95 -26.43
CA VAL A 10 38.65 -2.58 -26.88
C VAL A 10 37.93 -2.02 -25.66
N SER A 11 37.99 -0.70 -25.54
CA SER A 11 37.16 0.07 -24.62
C SER A 11 35.72 -0.24 -25.04
N GLY A 12 34.91 -0.73 -24.12
CA GLY A 12 33.50 -0.98 -24.39
C GLY A 12 32.81 0.27 -24.97
N PRO A 13 31.58 0.16 -25.50
CA PRO A 13 30.89 1.26 -26.17
C PRO A 13 30.62 2.49 -25.27
N LEU A 14 30.98 2.45 -23.98
CA LEU A 14 30.83 3.51 -23.01
C LEU A 14 32.20 4.03 -22.57
N ALA A 15 32.38 5.35 -22.59
CA ALA A 15 33.53 6.02 -21.99
C ALA A 15 33.54 5.83 -20.46
N ALA A 16 34.72 5.92 -19.83
CA ALA A 16 34.86 5.84 -18.38
C ALA A 16 33.97 6.86 -17.62
N GLU A 17 33.73 8.02 -18.23
CA GLU A 17 32.84 9.06 -17.71
C GLU A 17 31.37 8.60 -17.67
N HIS A 18 30.89 7.90 -18.70
CA HIS A 18 29.53 7.33 -18.73
C HIS A 18 29.31 6.31 -17.61
N HIS A 19 30.32 5.50 -17.29
CA HIS A 19 30.26 4.57 -16.16
C HIS A 19 30.13 5.30 -14.82
N ARG A 20 30.83 6.42 -14.65
CA ARG A 20 30.76 7.26 -13.45
C ARG A 20 29.38 7.91 -13.30
N GLU A 21 28.83 8.46 -14.38
CA GLU A 21 27.49 9.06 -14.38
C GLU A 21 26.41 8.03 -14.01
N LEU A 22 26.48 6.82 -14.59
CA LEU A 22 25.57 5.72 -14.25
C LEU A 22 25.68 5.29 -12.78
N ALA A 23 26.90 5.21 -12.25
CA ALA A 23 27.12 4.83 -10.84
C ALA A 23 26.50 5.86 -9.89
N LEU A 24 26.72 7.15 -10.13
CA LEU A 24 26.16 8.25 -9.34
C LEU A 24 24.63 8.29 -9.43
N ALA A 25 24.08 8.12 -10.63
CA ALA A 25 22.64 8.06 -10.84
C ALA A 25 22.02 6.85 -10.12
N ASN A 26 22.64 5.67 -10.19
CA ASN A 26 22.19 4.48 -9.48
C ASN A 26 22.15 4.74 -7.96
N GLU A 27 23.18 5.37 -7.41
CA GLU A 27 23.22 5.72 -5.99
C GLU A 27 22.09 6.68 -5.59
N ARG A 28 21.88 7.76 -6.34
CA ARG A 28 20.80 8.72 -6.08
C ARG A 28 19.41 8.10 -6.21
N SER A 29 19.22 7.18 -7.17
CA SER A 29 17.94 6.51 -7.41
C SER A 29 17.54 5.51 -6.30
N LYS A 30 18.46 5.08 -5.43
CA LYS A 30 18.20 4.04 -4.41
C LYS A 30 16.98 4.34 -3.54
N LYS A 31 16.83 5.60 -3.08
CA LYS A 31 15.70 6.00 -2.23
C LYS A 31 14.36 5.98 -2.99
N ILE A 32 14.38 6.33 -4.28
CA ILE A 32 13.21 6.29 -5.17
C ILE A 32 12.81 4.83 -5.41
N ARG A 33 13.78 3.97 -5.76
CA ARG A 33 13.55 2.53 -5.94
C ARG A 33 13.05 1.86 -4.68
N LYS A 34 13.57 2.23 -3.50
CA LYS A 34 13.05 1.76 -2.21
C LYS A 34 11.59 2.17 -1.99
N ALA A 35 11.20 3.40 -2.32
CA ALA A 35 9.80 3.82 -2.25
C ALA A 35 8.91 3.01 -3.20
N ALA A 36 9.41 2.67 -4.40
CA ALA A 36 8.72 1.80 -5.34
C ALA A 36 8.58 0.35 -4.80
N SER A 37 9.60 -0.18 -4.11
CA SER A 37 9.51 -1.48 -3.44
C SER A 37 8.48 -1.50 -2.30
N ILE A 38 8.40 -0.43 -1.50
CA ILE A 38 7.38 -0.30 -0.45
C ILE A 38 5.97 -0.24 -1.07
N ALA A 39 5.80 0.52 -2.16
CA ALA A 39 4.53 0.56 -2.89
C ALA A 39 4.15 -0.82 -3.46
N ALA A 40 5.13 -1.58 -3.96
CA ALA A 40 4.91 -2.96 -4.41
C ALA A 40 4.41 -3.86 -3.28
N PHE A 41 5.07 -3.81 -2.11
CA PHE A 41 4.70 -4.61 -0.95
C PHE A 41 3.29 -4.27 -0.46
N ASN A 42 2.99 -2.97 -0.32
CA ASN A 42 1.66 -2.51 0.07
C ASN A 42 0.60 -2.94 -0.96
N GLY A 43 0.86 -2.74 -2.25
CA GLY A 43 -0.04 -3.15 -3.33
C GLY A 43 -0.33 -4.65 -3.31
N TRP A 44 0.68 -5.50 -3.07
CA TRP A 44 0.49 -6.94 -2.92
C TRP A 44 -0.33 -7.30 -1.68
N MET A 45 -0.02 -6.73 -0.51
CA MET A 45 -0.78 -7.00 0.71
C MET A 45 -2.26 -6.59 0.56
N THR A 46 -2.51 -5.39 0.05
CA THR A 46 -3.88 -4.91 -0.21
C THR A 46 -4.58 -5.75 -1.27
N GLY A 47 -3.87 -6.15 -2.34
CA GLY A 47 -4.40 -7.01 -3.39
C GLY A 47 -4.79 -8.41 -2.88
N ILE A 48 -3.98 -9.01 -2.00
CA ILE A 48 -4.31 -10.28 -1.35
C ILE A 48 -5.60 -10.14 -0.55
N PHE A 49 -5.74 -9.08 0.27
CA PHE A 49 -6.97 -8.85 1.02
C PHE A 49 -8.19 -8.62 0.13
N ALA A 50 -8.03 -7.93 -1.01
CA ALA A 50 -9.11 -7.78 -1.98
C ALA A 50 -9.55 -9.14 -2.55
N VAL A 51 -8.59 -9.97 -2.96
CA VAL A 51 -8.86 -11.31 -3.54
C VAL A 51 -9.50 -12.24 -2.51
N THR A 52 -9.02 -12.26 -1.27
CA THR A 52 -9.60 -13.11 -0.22
C THR A 52 -10.97 -12.62 0.25
N SER A 53 -11.28 -11.32 0.09
CA SER A 53 -12.61 -10.77 0.39
C SER A 53 -13.62 -10.99 -0.74
N ALA A 54 -13.16 -11.14 -1.99
CA ALA A 54 -14.02 -11.21 -3.17
C ALA A 54 -15.11 -12.29 -3.14
N PRO A 55 -14.89 -13.52 -2.62
CA PRO A 55 -15.94 -14.54 -2.53
C PRO A 55 -17.15 -14.10 -1.68
N PHE A 56 -16.95 -13.19 -0.73
CA PHE A 56 -18.00 -12.71 0.17
C PHE A 56 -18.73 -11.47 -0.36
N ALA A 57 -18.19 -10.81 -1.39
CA ALA A 57 -18.75 -9.59 -1.95
C ALA A 57 -20.21 -9.71 -2.43
N PRO A 58 -20.65 -10.81 -3.10
CA PRO A 58 -22.04 -10.93 -3.55
C PRO A 58 -23.08 -11.01 -2.43
N PHE A 59 -22.65 -11.35 -1.20
CA PHE A 59 -23.54 -11.56 -0.06
C PHE A 59 -23.64 -10.35 0.88
N SER A 60 -22.88 -9.29 0.62
CA SER A 60 -22.84 -8.10 1.48
C SER A 60 -22.46 -6.85 0.68
N ILE A 61 -23.34 -5.84 0.68
CA ILE A 61 -23.05 -4.53 0.05
C ILE A 61 -21.77 -3.92 0.64
N VAL A 62 -21.61 -4.02 1.97
CA VAL A 62 -20.39 -3.54 2.65
C VAL A 62 -19.18 -4.34 2.20
N GLY A 63 -19.29 -5.67 2.15
CA GLY A 63 -18.21 -6.55 1.66
C GLY A 63 -17.82 -6.26 0.21
N PHE A 64 -18.80 -5.97 -0.65
CA PHE A 64 -18.57 -5.55 -2.03
C PHE A 64 -17.82 -4.22 -2.11
N LEU A 65 -18.27 -3.19 -1.39
CA LEU A 65 -17.62 -1.88 -1.38
C LEU A 65 -16.18 -1.95 -0.86
N ILE A 66 -15.92 -2.74 0.18
CA ILE A 66 -14.57 -2.96 0.70
C ILE A 66 -13.70 -3.70 -0.31
N THR A 67 -14.22 -4.75 -0.95
CA THR A 67 -13.49 -5.50 -1.98
C THR A 67 -13.08 -4.59 -3.15
N VAL A 68 -14.01 -3.79 -3.66
CA VAL A 68 -13.75 -2.82 -4.75
C VAL A 68 -12.77 -1.75 -4.29
N GLY A 69 -12.94 -1.22 -3.09
CA GLY A 69 -12.06 -0.20 -2.52
C GLY A 69 -10.63 -0.70 -2.34
N LEU A 70 -10.44 -1.90 -1.80
CA LEU A 70 -9.11 -2.54 -1.68
C LEU A 70 -8.48 -2.80 -3.05
N ALA A 71 -9.25 -3.31 -4.02
CA ALA A 71 -8.76 -3.51 -5.38
C ALA A 71 -8.31 -2.19 -6.03
N PHE A 72 -9.06 -1.11 -5.83
CA PHE A 72 -8.71 0.22 -6.31
C PHE A 72 -7.44 0.77 -5.66
N VAL A 73 -7.31 0.65 -4.32
CA VAL A 73 -6.10 1.04 -3.59
C VAL A 73 -4.88 0.25 -4.08
N ALA A 74 -5.02 -1.07 -4.23
CA ALA A 74 -3.94 -1.94 -4.73
C ALA A 74 -3.53 -1.55 -6.16
N TYR A 75 -4.49 -1.31 -7.05
CA TYR A 75 -4.23 -0.84 -8.40
C TYR A 75 -3.42 0.47 -8.41
N ASN A 76 -3.82 1.44 -7.60
CA ASN A 76 -3.11 2.72 -7.48
C ASN A 76 -1.70 2.57 -6.89
N GLU A 77 -1.47 1.65 -5.95
CA GLU A 77 -0.12 1.33 -5.44
C GLU A 77 0.78 0.79 -6.56
N PHE A 78 0.27 -0.13 -7.38
CA PHE A 78 1.03 -0.67 -8.52
C PHE A 78 1.29 0.38 -9.59
N GLN A 79 0.32 1.26 -9.88
CA GLN A 79 0.52 2.37 -10.80
C GLN A 79 1.53 3.39 -10.25
N GLY A 80 1.44 3.74 -8.98
CA GLY A 80 2.40 4.61 -8.32
C GLY A 80 3.81 4.05 -8.32
N ARG A 81 3.97 2.73 -8.07
CA ARG A 81 5.24 2.02 -8.24
C ARG A 81 5.78 2.19 -9.67
N LYS A 82 4.97 1.88 -10.68
CA LYS A 82 5.38 1.98 -12.09
C LYS A 82 5.86 3.40 -12.42
N ARG A 83 5.11 4.41 -11.99
CA ARG A 83 5.48 5.82 -12.20
C ARG A 83 6.75 6.23 -11.44
N LEU A 84 6.95 5.76 -10.20
CA LEU A 84 8.20 5.99 -9.46
C LEU A 84 9.42 5.38 -10.19
N LEU A 85 9.26 4.18 -10.73
CA LEU A 85 10.31 3.51 -11.51
C LEU A 85 10.59 4.22 -12.85
N GLN A 86 9.63 4.99 -13.35
CA GLN A 86 9.79 5.88 -14.50
C GLN A 86 10.29 7.29 -14.13
N PHE A 87 10.61 7.52 -12.85
CA PHE A 87 11.01 8.83 -12.31
C PHE A 87 9.99 9.94 -12.58
N ASP A 88 8.71 9.59 -12.56
CA ASP A 88 7.61 10.55 -12.70
C ASP A 88 7.44 11.34 -11.38
N VAL A 89 7.57 12.66 -11.47
CA VAL A 89 7.44 13.61 -10.36
C VAL A 89 6.05 13.58 -9.71
N SER A 90 5.02 13.15 -10.43
CA SER A 90 3.65 13.03 -9.91
C SER A 90 3.44 11.79 -9.03
N ALA A 91 4.29 10.76 -9.16
CA ALA A 91 4.10 9.47 -8.51
C ALA A 91 4.05 9.54 -6.97
N PRO A 92 4.94 10.29 -6.28
CA PRO A 92 4.89 10.40 -4.83
C PRO A 92 3.59 11.06 -4.33
N ARG A 93 3.03 12.00 -5.08
CA ARG A 93 1.73 12.63 -4.76
C ARG A 93 0.59 11.64 -4.91
N LEU A 94 0.58 10.85 -5.99
CA LEU A 94 -0.43 9.82 -6.21
C LEU A 94 -0.42 8.78 -5.09
N LEU A 95 0.75 8.27 -4.70
CA LEU A 95 0.89 7.31 -3.61
C LEU A 95 0.48 7.91 -2.25
N GLY A 96 0.87 9.15 -1.97
CA GLY A 96 0.46 9.84 -0.75
C GLY A 96 -1.07 9.96 -0.62
N TRP A 97 -1.74 10.38 -1.70
CA TRP A 97 -3.22 10.45 -1.71
C TRP A 97 -3.88 9.08 -1.67
N ASN A 98 -3.27 8.06 -2.25
CA ASN A 98 -3.77 6.68 -2.15
C ASN A 98 -3.78 6.20 -0.69
N GLN A 99 -2.73 6.49 0.08
CA GLN A 99 -2.66 6.15 1.51
C GLN A 99 -3.69 6.93 2.33
N VAL A 100 -3.93 8.21 2.03
CA VAL A 100 -4.99 9.01 2.66
C VAL A 100 -6.38 8.45 2.33
N GLY A 101 -6.62 8.08 1.07
CA GLY A 101 -7.87 7.44 0.65
C GLY A 101 -8.08 6.10 1.35
N PHE A 102 -7.02 5.29 1.47
CA PHE A 102 -7.07 4.01 2.17
C PHE A 102 -7.38 4.19 3.67
N LEU A 103 -6.75 5.17 4.32
CA LEU A 103 -7.05 5.54 5.70
C LEU A 103 -8.51 5.95 5.86
N GLY A 104 -9.02 6.82 4.99
CA GLY A 104 -10.41 7.25 5.00
C GLY A 104 -11.38 6.07 4.88
N MET A 105 -11.09 5.14 3.97
CA MET A 105 -11.89 3.92 3.81
C MET A 105 -11.90 3.06 5.08
N ILE A 106 -10.74 2.84 5.72
CA ILE A 106 -10.64 2.08 6.96
C ILE A 106 -11.45 2.76 8.07
N ILE A 107 -11.30 4.08 8.24
CA ILE A 107 -12.04 4.82 9.28
C ILE A 107 -13.54 4.71 9.06
N VAL A 108 -14.03 4.95 7.83
CA VAL A 108 -15.46 4.83 7.51
C VAL A 108 -15.97 3.42 7.80
N TYR A 109 -15.21 2.38 7.41
CA TYR A 109 -15.56 1.00 7.70
C TYR A 109 -15.60 0.71 9.20
N CYS A 110 -14.58 1.11 9.96
CA CYS A 110 -14.52 0.89 11.41
C CYS A 110 -15.64 1.63 12.13
N LEU A 111 -15.95 2.87 11.75
CA LEU A 111 -17.07 3.63 12.31
C LEU A 111 -18.41 2.96 11.98
N TRP A 112 -18.57 2.45 10.75
CA TRP A 112 -19.74 1.69 10.37
C TRP A 112 -19.89 0.43 11.23
N MET A 113 -18.82 -0.35 11.40
CA MET A 113 -18.85 -1.57 12.23
C MET A 113 -19.14 -1.29 13.69
N ILE A 114 -18.58 -0.20 14.26
CA ILE A 114 -18.92 0.26 15.62
C ILE A 114 -20.40 0.63 15.69
N PHE A 115 -20.89 1.45 14.76
CA PHE A 115 -22.28 1.87 14.73
C PHE A 115 -23.21 0.65 14.67
N THR A 116 -23.02 -0.24 13.70
CA THR A 116 -23.87 -1.43 13.54
C THR A 116 -23.73 -2.41 14.71
N GLY A 117 -22.55 -2.53 15.33
CA GLY A 117 -22.35 -3.40 16.49
C GLY A 117 -22.96 -2.84 17.79
N LEU A 118 -23.08 -1.52 17.91
CA LEU A 118 -23.71 -0.87 19.07
C LEU A 118 -25.23 -0.76 18.94
N THR A 119 -25.75 -0.54 17.73
CA THR A 119 -27.19 -0.36 17.48
C THR A 119 -27.90 -1.63 17.01
N GLY A 120 -27.17 -2.63 16.52
CA GLY A 120 -27.72 -3.90 16.09
C GLY A 120 -28.10 -4.80 17.27
N GLU A 121 -28.96 -5.77 17.00
CA GLU A 121 -29.19 -6.88 17.91
C GLU A 121 -27.89 -7.71 18.02
N GLY A 122 -27.56 -8.16 19.24
CA GLY A 122 -26.37 -8.98 19.46
C GLY A 122 -26.38 -10.22 18.55
N PRO A 123 -25.21 -10.75 18.14
CA PRO A 123 -25.11 -11.81 17.13
C PRO A 123 -25.87 -13.10 17.50
N PHE A 124 -26.14 -13.31 18.79
CA PHE A 124 -26.87 -14.46 19.31
C PHE A 124 -28.29 -14.11 19.79
N ALA A 125 -28.76 -12.88 19.64
CA ALA A 125 -30.07 -12.47 20.15
C ALA A 125 -31.20 -13.33 19.55
N ALA A 126 -31.17 -13.56 18.24
CA ALA A 126 -32.13 -14.41 17.55
C ALA A 126 -32.02 -15.90 17.96
N GLU A 127 -30.82 -16.41 18.21
CA GLU A 127 -30.58 -17.81 18.60
C GLU A 127 -30.92 -18.08 20.07
N ILE A 128 -30.67 -17.12 20.95
CA ILE A 128 -31.08 -17.15 22.36
C ILE A 128 -32.60 -17.06 22.45
N ALA A 129 -33.23 -16.18 21.67
CA ALA A 129 -34.69 -16.11 21.57
C ALA A 129 -35.31 -17.42 21.05
N ALA A 130 -34.62 -18.10 20.12
CA ALA A 130 -35.07 -19.39 19.58
C ALA A 130 -34.82 -20.58 20.54
N LYS A 131 -33.90 -20.46 21.50
CA LYS A 131 -33.50 -21.55 22.40
C LYS A 131 -33.37 -21.05 23.85
N PRO A 132 -34.45 -21.11 24.64
CA PRO A 132 -34.47 -20.64 26.03
C PRO A 132 -33.44 -21.32 26.95
N GLU A 133 -33.02 -22.54 26.62
CA GLU A 133 -31.98 -23.29 27.35
C GLU A 133 -30.60 -22.62 27.27
N LEU A 134 -30.28 -21.92 26.17
CA LEU A 134 -29.05 -21.14 26.04
C LEU A 134 -29.04 -19.92 26.97
N ALA A 135 -30.22 -19.33 27.24
CA ALA A 135 -30.34 -18.22 28.18
C ALA A 135 -29.99 -18.63 29.61
N GLN A 136 -30.28 -19.88 30.00
CA GLN A 136 -29.92 -20.42 31.32
C GLN A 136 -28.41 -20.69 31.47
N VAL A 137 -27.71 -21.06 30.38
CA VAL A 137 -26.27 -21.31 30.38
C VAL A 137 -25.45 -20.02 30.33
N LEU A 138 -25.97 -18.99 29.65
CA LEU A 138 -25.28 -17.70 29.47
C LEU A 138 -25.41 -16.75 30.68
N ASP A 139 -26.23 -17.10 31.68
CA ASP A 139 -26.45 -16.50 33.02
C ASP A 139 -26.77 -14.98 33.07
N SER A 140 -26.36 -14.18 32.08
CA SER A 140 -26.85 -12.83 31.81
C SER A 140 -26.64 -12.45 30.33
N VAL A 141 -27.71 -12.52 29.55
CA VAL A 141 -27.72 -12.09 28.14
C VAL A 141 -27.24 -10.63 28.01
N ASP A 142 -27.61 -9.79 28.99
CA ASP A 142 -27.20 -8.38 29.07
C ASP A 142 -25.70 -8.21 29.31
N GLY A 143 -25.09 -9.06 30.14
CA GLY A 143 -23.65 -9.03 30.41
C GLY A 143 -22.84 -9.43 29.18
N PHE A 144 -23.32 -10.43 28.43
CA PHE A 144 -22.70 -10.84 27.17
C PHE A 144 -22.80 -9.76 26.09
N ASP A 145 -23.96 -9.14 25.92
CA ASP A 145 -24.16 -8.03 24.96
C ASP A 145 -23.25 -6.84 25.28
N TYR A 146 -23.12 -6.49 26.56
CA TYR A 146 -22.19 -5.44 27.01
C TYR A 146 -20.73 -5.77 26.66
N ILE A 147 -20.28 -6.99 26.95
CA ILE A 147 -18.91 -7.44 26.62
C ILE A 147 -18.68 -7.42 25.12
N TYR A 148 -19.63 -7.92 24.32
CA TYR A 148 -19.55 -7.90 22.85
C TYR A 148 -19.39 -6.48 22.33
N LYS A 149 -20.23 -5.53 22.77
CA LYS A 149 -20.17 -4.12 22.39
C LYS A 149 -18.83 -3.48 22.78
N MET A 150 -18.31 -3.76 23.97
CA MET A 150 -16.98 -3.30 24.37
C MET A 150 -15.87 -3.85 23.48
N ILE A 151 -15.93 -5.14 23.12
CA ILE A 151 -14.95 -5.76 22.22
C ILE A 151 -14.99 -5.11 20.84
N VAL A 152 -16.18 -4.87 20.28
CA VAL A 152 -16.35 -4.19 18.98
C VAL A 152 -15.70 -2.80 19.03
N VAL A 153 -16.01 -2.00 20.04
CA VAL A 153 -15.43 -0.64 20.19
C VAL A 153 -13.92 -0.70 20.37
N ALA A 154 -13.42 -1.59 21.23
CA ALA A 154 -11.99 -1.71 21.49
C ALA A 154 -11.23 -2.17 20.25
N LEU A 155 -11.73 -3.17 19.53
CA LEU A 155 -11.12 -3.72 18.32
C LEU A 155 -11.05 -2.66 17.21
N TYR A 156 -12.20 -2.10 16.81
CA TYR A 156 -12.25 -1.14 15.71
C TYR A 156 -11.64 0.22 16.08
N GLY A 157 -11.76 0.65 17.34
CA GLY A 157 -11.06 1.82 17.85
C GLY A 157 -9.53 1.67 17.75
N THR A 158 -9.02 0.50 18.14
CA THR A 158 -7.59 0.19 18.00
C THR A 158 -7.15 0.19 16.53
N VAL A 159 -7.95 -0.42 15.63
CA VAL A 159 -7.66 -0.43 14.19
C VAL A 159 -7.60 1.00 13.63
N ILE A 160 -8.50 1.90 14.05
CA ILE A 160 -8.45 3.32 13.65
C ILE A 160 -7.14 3.97 14.09
N VAL A 161 -6.78 3.85 15.38
CA VAL A 161 -5.56 4.48 15.91
C VAL A 161 -4.31 3.97 15.19
N LEU A 162 -4.18 2.65 15.06
CA LEU A 162 -3.06 2.05 14.34
C LEU A 162 -3.03 2.50 12.88
N SER A 163 -4.20 2.57 12.23
CA SER A 163 -4.27 2.99 10.83
C SER A 163 -3.87 4.46 10.64
N VAL A 164 -4.28 5.35 11.54
CA VAL A 164 -3.86 6.76 11.49
C VAL A 164 -2.34 6.86 11.58
N ILE A 165 -1.71 6.06 12.44
CA ILE A 165 -0.25 6.05 12.60
C ILE A 165 0.42 5.50 11.35
N PHE A 166 0.08 4.28 10.91
CA PHE A 166 0.77 3.61 9.81
C PHE A 166 0.49 4.25 8.45
N GLN A 167 -0.78 4.48 8.10
CA GLN A 167 -1.17 5.05 6.81
C GLN A 167 -0.84 6.54 6.77
N GLY A 168 -0.99 7.26 7.89
CA GLY A 168 -0.55 8.66 8.00
C GLY A 168 0.96 8.80 7.81
N TRP A 169 1.76 7.93 8.43
CA TRP A 169 3.21 7.91 8.23
C TRP A 169 3.60 7.53 6.80
N ASN A 170 2.95 6.54 6.19
CA ASN A 170 3.17 6.17 4.79
C ASN A 170 2.81 7.32 3.84
N ALA A 171 1.69 8.00 4.06
CA ALA A 171 1.29 9.17 3.28
C ALA A 171 2.34 10.28 3.37
N TYR A 172 2.75 10.63 4.60
CA TYR A 172 3.80 11.62 4.84
C TYR A 172 5.12 11.22 4.18
N TYR A 173 5.52 9.95 4.32
CA TYR A 173 6.70 9.38 3.67
C TYR A 173 6.67 9.59 2.16
N TYR A 174 5.55 9.26 1.49
CA TYR A 174 5.45 9.43 0.04
C TYR A 174 5.43 10.90 -0.38
N PHE A 175 4.68 11.77 0.29
CA PHE A 175 4.70 13.20 -0.03
C PHE A 175 6.12 13.78 0.10
N GLY A 176 6.89 13.35 1.11
CA GLY A 176 8.29 13.73 1.27
C GLY A 176 9.24 13.24 0.17
N ARG A 177 8.88 12.22 -0.62
CA ARG A 177 9.70 11.72 -1.74
C ARG A 177 9.60 12.57 -3.00
N ARG A 178 8.64 13.49 -3.09
CA ARG A 178 8.49 14.38 -4.27
C ARG A 178 9.78 15.12 -4.61
N LYS A 179 10.35 15.83 -3.64
CA LYS A 179 11.58 16.60 -3.82
C LYS A 179 12.74 15.73 -4.32
N LEU A 180 12.86 14.51 -3.83
CA LEU A 180 13.92 13.59 -4.25
C LEU A 180 13.78 13.17 -5.71
N VAL A 181 12.56 12.98 -6.21
CA VAL A 181 12.34 12.67 -7.63
C VAL A 181 12.60 13.90 -8.50
N GLU A 182 12.17 15.09 -8.06
CA GLU A 182 12.43 16.35 -8.75
C GLU A 182 13.93 16.64 -8.86
N ASP A 183 14.66 16.55 -7.75
CA ASP A 183 16.11 16.75 -7.70
C ASP A 183 16.83 15.71 -8.57
N TYR A 184 16.38 14.45 -8.55
CA TYR A 184 16.94 13.39 -9.38
C TYR A 184 16.78 13.68 -10.88
N VAL A 185 15.57 14.01 -11.32
CA VAL A 185 15.29 14.31 -12.74
C VAL A 185 16.06 15.56 -13.21
N ARG A 186 16.23 16.55 -12.32
CA ARG A 186 16.99 17.78 -12.64
C ARG A 186 18.50 17.53 -12.76
N GLU A 187 19.06 16.69 -11.90
CA GLU A 187 20.52 16.53 -11.75
C GLU A 187 21.11 15.34 -12.51
N THR A 188 20.28 14.50 -13.13
CA THR A 188 20.71 13.33 -13.88
C THR A 188 20.58 13.58 -15.39
N PRO A 189 21.64 13.32 -16.18
CA PRO A 189 21.58 13.45 -17.64
C PRO A 189 20.45 12.61 -18.26
N ALA A 190 19.80 13.16 -19.30
CA ALA A 190 18.63 12.52 -19.92
C ALA A 190 18.92 11.09 -20.42
N TRP A 191 20.09 10.86 -21.02
CA TRP A 191 20.49 9.54 -21.51
C TRP A 191 20.55 8.49 -20.39
N VAL A 192 20.98 8.87 -19.18
CA VAL A 192 21.01 7.97 -18.02
C VAL A 192 19.60 7.64 -17.56
N ILE A 193 18.71 8.63 -17.54
CA ILE A 193 17.30 8.43 -17.19
C ILE A 193 16.65 7.46 -18.19
N ASP A 194 16.91 7.60 -19.48
CA ASP A 194 16.35 6.74 -20.53
C ASP A 194 16.85 5.29 -20.40
N VAL A 195 18.15 5.10 -20.16
CA VAL A 195 18.74 3.77 -19.88
C VAL A 195 18.09 3.13 -18.65
N GLN A 196 17.91 3.89 -17.57
CA GLN A 196 17.30 3.37 -16.35
C GLN A 196 15.81 3.09 -16.49
N ARG A 197 15.07 3.88 -17.28
CA ARG A 197 13.66 3.63 -17.60
C ARG A 197 13.50 2.36 -18.42
N ALA A 198 14.37 2.15 -19.41
CA ALA A 198 14.36 0.95 -20.24
C ALA A 198 14.60 -0.32 -19.41
N THR A 199 15.49 -0.25 -18.41
CA THR A 199 15.80 -1.37 -17.50
C THR A 199 14.85 -1.51 -16.31
N ALA A 200 13.96 -0.54 -16.07
CA ALA A 200 12.99 -0.61 -14.99
C ALA A 200 11.70 -1.37 -15.37
N ALA A 201 11.49 -1.60 -16.68
CA ALA A 201 10.38 -2.37 -17.23
C ALA A 201 10.66 -3.88 -17.36
N SER A 202 11.92 -4.29 -17.24
CA SER A 202 12.40 -5.68 -17.15
C SER A 202 12.44 -6.16 -15.71
#